data_AF-A0A946QJB6-F1
#
_entry.id   AF-A0A946QJB6-F1
#
_cell.length_a   1.000
_cell.length_b   1.000
_cell.length_c   1.000
_cell.angle_alpha   90.00
_cell.angle_beta   90.00
_cell.angle_gamma   90.00
#
_symmetry.space_group_name_H-M   'P 1'
#
loop_
_entity.id
_entity.type
_entity.pdbx_description
1 polymer ?
#
loop_
_entity_poly.entity_id
_entity_poly.type
_entity_poly.pdbx_seq_one_letter_code
_entity_poly.pdbx_strand_id
1 'polypeptide(L)' 'MNIARQIAAHAPLAVSGAKRMINYARDHTTADGLDYIATWNAAMLDGEAIRTSYMAQAQGEKPEYDALLPVKKTAGE' A
#
# COMPACT_ATOMS: atom_id res chain seq x y z
N MET A 1 -8.63 -10.39 -16.96
CA MET A 1 -7.92 -10.74 -15.70
C MET A 1 -6.50 -10.20 -15.56
N ASN A 2 -5.94 -9.46 -16.54
CA ASN A 2 -4.54 -8.99 -16.46
C ASN A 2 -4.31 -7.95 -15.35
N ILE A 3 -5.21 -6.96 -15.23
CA ILE A 3 -5.07 -5.85 -14.28
C ILE A 3 -5.05 -6.32 -12.82
N ALA A 4 -5.93 -7.24 -12.43
CA ALA A 4 -5.97 -7.77 -11.06
C ALA A 4 -4.65 -8.43 -10.65
N ARG A 5 -4.02 -9.17 -11.58
CA ARG A 5 -2.70 -9.78 -11.34
C ARG A 5 -1.59 -8.75 -11.25
N GLN A 6 -1.67 -7.66 -12.02
CA GLN A 6 -0.70 -6.56 -11.92
C GLN A 6 -0.80 -5.88 -10.55
N ILE A 7 -2.02 -5.58 -10.08
CA ILE A 7 -2.23 -4.99 -8.75
C ILE A 7 -1.69 -5.90 -7.64
N ALA A 8 -1.99 -7.20 -7.72
CA ALA A 8 -1.55 -8.19 -6.73
C ALA A 8 -0.03 -8.43 -6.70
N ALA A 9 0.71 -7.98 -7.72
CA ALA A 9 2.18 -8.09 -7.77
C ALA A 9 2.90 -6.98 -6.98
N HIS A 10 2.17 -6.07 -6.34
CA HIS A 10 2.72 -4.98 -5.53
C HIS A 10 2.48 -5.23 -4.03
N ALA A 11 3.25 -4.55 -3.18
CA ALA A 11 3.12 -4.63 -1.73
C ALA A 11 1.68 -4.33 -1.27
N PRO A 12 1.01 -5.25 -0.54
CA PRO A 12 -0.39 -5.09 -0.15
C PRO A 12 -0.69 -3.81 0.65
N LEU A 13 0.24 -3.40 1.53
CA LEU A 13 0.13 -2.16 2.29
C LEU A 13 0.22 -0.92 1.39
N ALA A 14 1.13 -0.93 0.41
CA ALA A 14 1.26 0.18 -0.54
C ALA A 14 0.01 0.34 -1.42
N VAL A 15 -0.54 -0.77 -1.94
CA VAL A 15 -1.76 -0.75 -2.76
C VAL A 15 -2.96 -0.23 -1.95
N SER A 16 -3.10 -0.72 -0.71
CA SER A 16 -4.22 -0.33 0.16
C SER A 16 -4.12 1.12 0.63
N GLY A 17 -2.90 1.55 1.00
CA GLY A 17 -2.60 2.94 1.34
C GLY A 17 -2.86 3.88 0.17
N ALA A 18 -2.38 3.54 -1.04
CA ALA A 18 -2.61 4.33 -2.25
C ALA A 18 -4.10 4.52 -2.53
N LYS A 19 -4.90 3.46 -2.44
CA LYS A 19 -6.36 3.55 -2.57
C LYS A 19 -6.97 4.50 -1.54
N ARG A 20 -6.53 4.42 -0.27
CA ARG A 20 -7.03 5.30 0.81
C ARG A 20 -6.69 6.76 0.54
N MET A 21 -5.45 7.05 0.10
CA MET A 21 -4.99 8.40 -0.20
C MET A 21 -5.71 9.00 -1.41
N ILE A 22 -5.86 8.24 -2.50
CA ILE A 22 -6.58 8.69 -3.70
C ILE A 22 -8.03 9.02 -3.37
N ASN A 23 -8.70 8.16 -2.60
CA ASN A 23 -10.08 8.43 -2.17
C ASN A 23 -10.17 9.66 -1.27
N TYR A 24 -9.22 9.87 -0.36
CA TYR A 24 -9.20 11.06 0.48
C TYR A 24 -9.00 12.33 -0.35
N ALA A 25 -7.99 12.35 -1.22
CA ALA A 25 -7.64 13.51 -2.04
C ALA A 25 -8.76 13.92 -3.01
N ARG A 26 -9.66 13.01 -3.40
CA ARG A 26 -10.82 13.31 -4.24
C ARG A 26 -11.77 14.34 -3.61
N ASP A 27 -11.95 14.25 -2.30
CA ASP A 27 -12.99 15.00 -1.57
C ASP A 27 -12.39 16.11 -0.69
N HIS A 28 -11.08 16.36 -0.77
CA HIS A 28 -10.35 17.33 0.05
C HIS A 28 -9.47 18.26 -0.78
N THR A 29 -8.96 19.33 -0.17
CA THR A 29 -8.06 20.24 -0.87
C THR A 29 -6.71 19.59 -1.16
N THR A 30 -5.96 20.12 -2.12
CA THR A 30 -4.59 19.66 -2.39
C THR A 30 -3.70 19.75 -1.16
N ALA A 31 -3.85 20.80 -0.34
CA ALA A 31 -3.07 20.97 0.87
C ALA A 31 -3.36 19.86 1.89
N ASP A 32 -4.64 19.55 2.14
CA ASP A 32 -5.05 18.47 3.05
C ASP A 32 -4.56 17.10 2.55
N GLY A 33 -4.66 16.86 1.23
CA GLY A 33 -4.19 15.62 0.63
C GLY A 33 -2.68 15.41 0.80
N LEU A 34 -1.89 16.49 0.65
CA LEU A 34 -0.44 16.46 0.84
C LEU A 34 -0.06 16.27 2.32
N ASP A 35 -0.76 16.92 3.24
CA ASP A 35 -0.54 16.75 4.67
C ASP A 35 -0.86 15.30 5.12
N TYR A 36 -1.99 14.77 4.65
CA TYR A 36 -2.40 13.42 5.02
C TYR A 36 -1.49 12.33 4.46
N ILE A 37 -1.05 12.44 3.20
CA ILE A 37 -0.12 11.45 2.62
C ILE A 37 1.26 11.53 3.28
N ALA A 38 1.73 12.71 3.68
CA ALA A 38 2.98 12.85 4.43
C ALA A 38 2.89 12.14 5.78
N THR A 39 1.80 12.38 6.53
CA THR A 39 1.55 11.73 7.81
C THR A 39 1.41 10.21 7.65
N TRP A 40 0.67 9.75 6.64
CA TRP A 40 0.49 8.33 6.36
C TRP A 40 1.82 7.65 6.05
N ASN A 41 2.64 8.22 5.15
CA ASN A 41 3.95 7.67 4.83
C ASN A 41 4.86 7.66 6.06
N ALA A 42 4.86 8.69 6.90
CA ALA A 42 5.67 8.71 8.12
C ALA A 42 5.32 7.56 9.09
N ALA A 43 4.04 7.18 9.16
CA ALA A 43 3.57 6.13 10.06
C ALA A 43 3.62 4.71 9.46
N MET A 44 3.44 4.59 8.13
CA MET A 44 3.18 3.32 7.45
C MET A 44 4.25 2.95 6.43
N LEU A 45 5.39 3.66 6.38
CA LEU A 45 6.50 3.32 5.49
C LEU A 45 7.04 1.92 5.83
N ASP A 46 6.81 0.98 4.92
CA ASP A 46 7.25 -0.41 5.06
C ASP A 46 8.64 -0.60 4.46
N GLY A 47 9.66 -0.49 5.32
CA GLY A 47 11.06 -0.67 4.92
C GLY A 47 11.38 -2.08 4.41
N GLU A 48 10.67 -3.10 4.88
CA GLU A 48 10.89 -4.47 4.44
C GLU A 48 10.36 -4.68 3.02
N ALA A 49 9.13 -4.23 2.74
CA ALA A 49 8.57 -4.29 1.39
C ALA A 49 9.43 -3.50 0.38
N ILE A 50 9.98 -2.35 0.78
CA ILE A 50 10.92 -1.57 -0.04
C ILE A 50 12.17 -2.41 -0.36
N ARG A 51 12.81 -2.98 0.66
CA ARG A 51 14.00 -3.82 0.48
C ARG A 51 13.71 -5.02 -0.42
N THR A 52 12.60 -5.74 -0.18
CA THR A 52 12.20 -6.90 -0.98
C THR A 52 11.96 -6.53 -2.44
N SER A 53 11.30 -5.40 -2.70
CA SER A 53 11.09 -4.88 -4.05
C SER A 53 12.41 -4.65 -4.79
N TYR A 54 13.36 -3.97 -4.14
CA TYR A 54 14.65 -3.66 -4.74
C TYR A 54 15.49 -4.91 -5.01
N MET A 55 15.52 -5.86 -4.06
CA MET A 55 16.28 -7.10 -4.25
C MET A 55 15.70 -7.97 -5.37
N ALA A 56 14.38 -8.18 -5.39
CA ALA A 56 13.74 -8.98 -6.44
C ALA A 56 13.97 -8.35 -7.82
N GLN A 57 13.83 -7.03 -7.93
CA GLN A 57 14.13 -6.31 -9.17
C GLN A 57 15.58 -6.50 -9.61
N ALA A 58 16.55 -6.41 -8.70
CA ALA A 58 17.96 -6.61 -9.00
C ALA A 58 18.28 -8.05 -9.47
N GLN A 59 17.49 -9.03 -9.04
CA GLN A 59 17.62 -10.44 -9.43
C GLN A 59 16.82 -10.79 -10.69
N GLY A 60 16.00 -9.86 -11.22
CA GLY A 60 15.08 -10.14 -12.32
C GLY A 60 13.89 -11.03 -11.91
N GLU A 61 13.63 -11.12 -10.62
CA GLU A 61 12.55 -11.91 -10.02
C GLU A 61 11.35 -11.04 -9.67
N LYS A 62 10.24 -11.69 -9.29
CA LYS A 62 9.05 -10.99 -8.79
C LYS A 62 9.11 -10.95 -7.27
N PRO A 63 8.87 -9.78 -6.64
CA PRO A 63 8.85 -9.69 -5.20
C PRO A 63 7.63 -10.44 -4.62
N GLU A 64 7.84 -11.11 -3.51
CA GLU A 64 6.78 -11.72 -2.69
C GLU A 64 6.63 -10.93 -1.40
N TYR A 65 5.39 -10.66 -1.00
CA TYR A 65 5.08 -9.84 0.16
C TYR A 65 4.13 -10.57 1.09
N ASP A 66 4.25 -10.30 2.38
CA ASP A 66 3.29 -10.77 3.36
C ASP A 66 1.91 -10.14 3.13
N ALA A 67 0.88 -10.94 3.42
CA ALA A 67 -0.48 -10.45 3.41
C ALA A 67 -0.70 -9.41 4.52
N LEU A 68 -1.66 -8.50 4.31
CA LEU A 68 -2.11 -7.62 5.37
C LEU A 68 -2.63 -8.42 6.56
N LEU A 69 -2.46 -7.84 7.75
CA LEU A 69 -3.03 -8.39 8.96
C LEU A 69 -4.54 -8.59 8.81
N PRO A 70 -5.08 -9.71 9.31
CA PRO A 70 -6.51 -9.97 9.23
C PRO A 70 -7.28 -8.90 10.01
N VAL A 71 -8.35 -8.39 9.40
CA VAL A 71 -9.30 -7.52 10.11
C VAL A 71 -9.99 -8.39 11.16
N LYS A 72 -9.73 -8.14 12.44
CA LYS A 72 -10.51 -8.74 13.52
C LYS A 72 -11.94 -8.23 13.40
N LYS A 73 -12.88 -9.12 13.10
CA LYS A 73 -14.30 -8.82 13.29
C LYS A 73 -14.52 -8.52 14.76
N THR A 74 -14.81 -7.27 15.10
CA THR A 74 -15.33 -6.93 16.43
C THR A 74 -16.71 -7.56 16.58
N ALA A 75 -17.02 -8.12 17.75
CA ALA A 75 -18.30 -8.79 18.01
C ALA A 75 -19.46 -7.84 17.65
N GLY A 76 -20.18 -8.16 16.57
CA GLY A 76 -21.20 -7.29 15.97
C GLY A 76 -21.36 -7.44 14.45
N GLU A 77 -20.41 -8.08 13.76
CA GLU A 77 -20.51 -8.51 12.35
C GLU A 77 -20.57 -10.03 12.18
#